data_AF-A0A9E3E539-F1
#
_entry.id   AF-A0A9E3E539-F1
#
_cell.length_a   1.000
_cell.length_b   1.000
_cell.length_c   1.000
_cell.angle_alpha   90.00
_cell.angle_beta   90.00
_cell.angle_gamma   90.00
#
_symmetry.space_group_name_H-M   'P 1'
#
loop_
_entity.id
_entity.type
_entity.pdbx_description
1 polymer ?
#
loop_
_entity_poly.entity_id
_entity_poly.type
_entity_poly.pdbx_seq_one_letter_code
_entity_poly.pdbx_strand_id
1 'polypeptide(L)'
;MLIVITVCLFLVVVTTVIHYEVLSALASKLPPLRVESRAKVLVVVLVVIAAHLVEIALYALGFYALVQFADVGTLGEPGRFSFANAVYFSSETYTSVGYGDVVPVGHLRLMAGIEALNGLVLIGWSASYTFIAMQQFWGGEAK
;
A
#
# COMPACT_ATOMS: atom_id res chain seq x y z
N MET A 1 -20.48 -11.48 -3.75
CA MET A 1 -20.54 -10.04 -3.40
C MET A 1 -20.22 -9.77 -1.93
N LEU A 2 -21.00 -10.30 -0.97
CA LEU A 2 -20.78 -10.03 0.46
C LEU A 2 -19.35 -10.34 0.94
N ILE A 3 -18.81 -11.51 0.56
CA ILE A 3 -17.43 -11.89 0.90
C ILE A 3 -16.39 -10.86 0.41
N VAL A 4 -16.56 -10.32 -0.79
CA VAL A 4 -15.65 -9.30 -1.35
C VAL A 4 -15.74 -8.01 -0.52
N ILE A 5 -16.95 -7.57 -0.16
CA ILE A 5 -17.15 -6.39 0.68
C ILE A 5 -16.46 -6.57 2.04
N THR A 6 -16.64 -7.72 2.68
CA THR A 6 -16.00 -8.03 3.96
C THR A 6 -14.48 -8.01 3.85
N VAL A 7 -13.92 -8.64 2.80
CA VAL A 7 -12.47 -8.63 2.55
C VAL A 7 -11.96 -7.22 2.30
N CYS A 8 -12.67 -6.40 1.52
CA CYS A 8 -12.30 -5.01 1.28
C CYS A 8 -12.25 -4.20 2.58
N LEU A 9 -13.29 -4.28 3.41
CA LEU A 9 -13.35 -3.58 4.69
C LEU A 9 -12.21 -4.02 5.62
N PHE A 10 -11.97 -5.32 5.70
CA PHE A 10 -10.87 -5.87 6.48
C PHE A 10 -9.52 -5.36 6.00
N LEU A 11 -9.24 -5.42 4.70
CA LEU A 11 -7.97 -4.97 4.12
C LEU A 11 -7.75 -3.48 4.33
N VAL A 12 -8.76 -2.63 4.09
CA VAL A 12 -8.65 -1.18 4.33
C VAL A 12 -8.26 -0.90 5.78
N VAL A 13 -8.91 -1.57 6.75
CA VAL A 13 -8.58 -1.39 8.17
C VAL A 13 -7.16 -1.86 8.46
N VAL A 14 -6.79 -3.06 8.03
CA VAL A 14 -5.48 -3.66 8.30
C VAL A 14 -4.36 -2.83 7.69
N THR A 15 -4.45 -2.45 6.42
CA THR A 15 -3.41 -1.64 5.76
C THR A 15 -3.30 -0.26 6.41
N THR A 16 -4.43 0.38 6.75
CA THR A 16 -4.41 1.69 7.41
C THR A 16 -3.75 1.62 8.79
N VAL A 17 -4.04 0.57 9.58
CA VAL A 17 -3.41 0.37 10.88
C VAL A 17 -1.91 0.11 10.72
N ILE A 18 -1.50 -0.75 9.80
CA ILE A 18 -0.07 -1.00 9.52
C ILE A 18 0.63 0.30 9.14
N HIS A 19 0.04 1.07 8.22
CA HIS A 19 0.59 2.34 7.77
C HIS A 19 0.75 3.34 8.92
N TYR A 20 -0.31 3.49 9.72
CA TYR A 20 -0.31 4.35 10.90
C TYR A 20 0.78 3.95 11.89
N GLU A 21 0.90 2.67 12.23
CA GLU A 21 1.91 2.18 13.18
C GLU A 21 3.34 2.42 12.66
N VAL A 22 3.57 2.26 11.35
CA VAL A 22 4.86 2.58 10.73
C VAL A 22 5.17 4.06 10.87
N LEU A 23 4.24 4.95 10.51
CA LEU A 23 4.45 6.40 10.60
C LEU A 23 4.59 6.86 12.06
N SER A 24 3.81 6.29 12.98
CA SER A 24 3.88 6.54 14.42
C SER A 24 5.24 6.10 15.00
N ALA A 25 5.73 4.93 14.60
CA ALA A 25 7.05 4.45 14.97
C ALA A 25 8.16 5.33 14.40
N LEU A 26 8.06 5.76 13.13
CA LEU A 26 9.00 6.73 12.56
C LEU A 26 8.99 8.05 13.34
N ALA A 27 7.80 8.58 13.66
CA ALA A 27 7.66 9.85 14.37
C ALA A 27 8.23 9.83 15.79
N SER A 28 8.08 8.71 16.50
CA SER A 28 8.53 8.58 17.89
C SER A 28 9.97 8.09 18.02
N LYS A 29 10.41 7.15 17.16
CA LYS A 29 11.68 6.45 17.33
C LYS A 29 12.83 7.04 16.52
N LEU A 30 12.57 7.70 15.39
CA LEU A 30 13.63 8.24 14.53
C LEU A 30 14.30 9.53 15.09
N PRO A 31 13.57 10.51 15.67
CA PRO A 31 14.18 11.74 16.16
C PRO A 31 15.33 11.55 17.18
N PRO A 32 15.23 10.68 18.21
CA PRO A 32 16.28 10.53 19.20
C PRO A 32 17.55 9.80 18.71
N LEU A 33 17.52 9.18 17.52
CA LEU A 33 18.69 8.47 16.99
C LEU A 33 19.81 9.44 16.60
N ARG A 34 21.05 9.07 16.96
CA ARG A 34 22.29 9.79 16.63
C ARG A 34 22.76 9.50 15.20
N VAL A 35 21.93 9.83 14.23
CA VAL A 35 22.23 9.76 12.79
C VAL A 35 22.11 11.15 12.18
N GLU A 36 22.82 11.41 11.08
CA GLU A 36 22.76 12.68 10.38
C GLU A 36 21.34 13.02 9.93
N SER A 37 20.96 14.30 10.01
CA SER A 37 19.62 14.78 9.66
C SER A 37 19.20 14.39 8.23
N ARG A 38 20.14 14.42 7.28
CA ARG A 38 19.89 14.02 5.88
C ARG A 38 19.59 12.52 5.77
N ALA A 39 20.31 11.68 6.51
CA ALA A 39 20.08 10.25 6.54
C ALA A 39 18.72 9.87 7.14
N LYS A 40 18.20 10.66 8.10
CA LYS A 40 16.85 10.43 8.68
C LYS A 40 15.75 10.49 7.60
N VAL A 41 15.82 11.46 6.70
CA VAL A 41 14.84 11.57 5.59
C VAL A 41 14.92 10.36 4.67
N LEU A 42 16.12 9.88 4.35
CA LEU A 42 16.29 8.65 3.55
C LEU A 42 15.68 7.43 4.26
N VAL A 43 15.88 7.31 5.58
CA VAL A 43 15.26 6.24 6.38
C VAL A 43 13.73 6.32 6.31
N VAL A 44 13.14 7.52 6.45
CA VAL A 44 11.69 7.71 6.30
C VAL A 44 11.21 7.18 4.95
N VAL A 45 11.83 7.63 3.85
CA VAL A 45 11.43 7.23 2.49
C VAL A 45 11.53 5.72 2.30
N LEU A 46 12.64 5.09 2.70
CA LEU A 46 12.84 3.65 2.54
C LEU A 46 11.85 2.82 3.37
N VAL A 47 11.59 3.22 4.61
CA VAL A 47 10.64 2.52 5.49
C VAL A 47 9.20 2.67 4.98
N VAL A 48 8.83 3.86 4.49
CA VAL A 48 7.52 4.12 3.89
C VAL A 48 7.33 3.30 2.61
N ILE A 49 8.34 3.22 1.74
CA ILE A 49 8.29 2.34 0.56
C ILE A 49 8.09 0.88 0.99
N ALA A 50 8.82 0.41 2.00
CA ALA A 50 8.64 -0.95 2.52
C ALA A 50 7.23 -1.19 3.07
N ALA A 51 6.62 -0.21 3.76
CA ALA A 51 5.24 -0.30 4.22
C ALA A 51 4.25 -0.44 3.05
N HIS A 52 4.41 0.37 2.00
CA HIS A 52 3.59 0.24 0.78
C HIS A 52 3.74 -1.12 0.10
N LEU A 53 4.94 -1.69 0.04
CA LEU A 53 5.14 -3.04 -0.51
C LEU A 53 4.40 -4.11 0.32
N VAL A 54 4.35 -3.97 1.64
CA VAL A 54 3.58 -4.86 2.52
C VAL A 54 2.07 -4.69 2.27
N GLU A 55 1.60 -3.45 2.15
CA GLU A 55 0.19 -3.13 1.89
C GLU A 55 -0.28 -3.71 0.54
N ILE A 56 0.54 -3.54 -0.51
CA ILE A 56 0.35 -4.16 -1.82
C ILE A 56 0.31 -5.69 -1.71
N ALA A 57 1.27 -6.30 -0.98
CA ALA A 57 1.29 -7.76 -0.81
C ALA A 57 0.02 -8.30 -0.12
N LEU A 58 -0.56 -7.54 0.81
CA LEU A 58 -1.81 -7.90 1.48
C LEU A 58 -3.02 -7.85 0.51
N TYR A 59 -3.11 -6.83 -0.32
CA TYR A 59 -4.14 -6.76 -1.37
C TYR A 59 -3.97 -7.85 -2.41
N ALA A 60 -2.75 -8.10 -2.87
CA ALA A 60 -2.41 -9.20 -3.77
C ALA A 60 -2.83 -10.56 -3.21
N LEU A 61 -2.56 -10.81 -1.91
CA LEU A 61 -3.02 -12.00 -1.22
C LEU A 61 -4.54 -12.08 -1.17
N GLY A 62 -5.23 -10.95 -0.94
CA GLY A 62 -6.68 -10.86 -0.98
C GLY A 62 -7.27 -11.23 -2.34
N PHE A 63 -6.74 -10.69 -3.45
CA PHE A 63 -7.15 -11.10 -4.79
C PHE A 63 -6.89 -12.58 -5.03
N TYR A 64 -5.68 -13.05 -4.70
CA TYR A 64 -5.31 -14.44 -4.90
C TYR A 64 -6.24 -15.39 -4.15
N ALA A 65 -6.53 -15.12 -2.88
CA ALA A 65 -7.44 -15.94 -2.09
C ALA A 65 -8.88 -15.91 -2.65
N LEU A 66 -9.39 -14.74 -3.04
CA LEU A 66 -10.74 -14.64 -3.59
C LEU A 66 -10.90 -15.35 -4.94
N VAL A 67 -9.89 -15.30 -5.81
CA VAL A 67 -9.90 -16.04 -7.08
C VAL A 67 -9.81 -17.55 -6.83
N GLN A 68 -8.90 -18.00 -5.95
CA GLN A 68 -8.67 -19.43 -5.72
C GLN A 68 -9.80 -20.12 -4.94
N PHE A 69 -10.41 -19.44 -3.97
CA PHE A 69 -11.28 -20.10 -2.98
C PHE A 69 -12.74 -19.66 -3.01
N ALA A 70 -13.08 -18.55 -3.68
CA ALA A 70 -14.43 -17.99 -3.63
C ALA A 70 -15.12 -17.87 -4.99
N ASP A 71 -14.41 -18.14 -6.11
CA ASP A 71 -14.93 -18.09 -7.48
C ASP A 71 -15.76 -16.81 -7.78
N VAL A 72 -15.29 -15.67 -7.27
CA VAL A 72 -16.00 -14.37 -7.37
C VAL A 72 -15.55 -13.53 -8.56
N GLY A 73 -14.63 -14.04 -9.37
CA GLY A 73 -13.97 -13.35 -10.47
C GLY A 73 -12.56 -13.87 -10.73
N THR A 74 -11.89 -13.28 -11.70
CA THR A 74 -10.48 -13.56 -12.05
C THR A 74 -9.75 -12.26 -12.35
N LEU A 75 -8.42 -12.32 -12.41
CA LEU A 75 -7.57 -11.24 -12.94
C LEU A 75 -7.00 -11.69 -14.29
N GLY A 76 -7.32 -10.95 -15.36
CA GLY A 76 -6.89 -11.27 -16.73
C GLY A 76 -7.58 -12.51 -17.33
N GLU A 77 -6.89 -13.17 -18.27
CA GLU A 77 -7.40 -14.34 -18.99
C GLU A 77 -7.53 -15.59 -18.08
N PRO A 78 -8.64 -16.35 -18.18
CA PRO A 78 -8.80 -17.62 -17.48
C PRO A 78 -7.64 -18.60 -17.80
N GLY A 79 -7.06 -19.21 -16.76
CA GLY A 79 -5.98 -20.20 -16.90
C GLY A 79 -4.55 -19.64 -16.83
N ARG A 80 -4.37 -18.30 -16.80
CA ARG A 80 -3.04 -17.67 -16.64
C ARG A 80 -2.84 -17.04 -15.26
N PHE A 81 -3.82 -17.18 -14.37
CA PHE A 81 -3.79 -16.56 -13.05
C PHE A 81 -2.72 -17.17 -12.14
N SER A 82 -1.87 -16.31 -11.55
CA SER A 82 -0.81 -16.69 -10.63
C SER A 82 -0.72 -15.68 -9.49
N PHE A 83 -0.02 -16.04 -8.41
CA PHE A 83 0.26 -15.09 -7.33
C PHE A 83 1.08 -13.89 -7.82
N ALA A 84 2.01 -14.11 -8.77
CA ALA A 84 2.78 -13.03 -9.38
C ALA A 84 1.89 -12.03 -10.13
N ASN A 85 0.87 -12.52 -10.85
CA ASN A 85 -0.10 -11.63 -11.52
C ASN A 85 -0.92 -10.82 -10.49
N ALA A 86 -1.27 -11.43 -9.35
CA ALA A 86 -1.99 -10.72 -8.30
C ALA A 86 -1.14 -9.61 -7.67
N VAL A 87 0.15 -9.86 -7.43
CA VAL A 87 1.11 -8.84 -6.94
C VAL A 87 1.29 -7.73 -7.97
N TYR A 88 1.47 -8.08 -9.24
CA TYR A 88 1.59 -7.11 -10.33
C TYR A 88 0.34 -6.22 -10.44
N PHE A 89 -0.85 -6.84 -10.51
CA PHE A 89 -2.12 -6.12 -10.60
C PHE A 89 -2.37 -5.23 -9.39
N SER A 90 -2.12 -5.74 -8.18
CA SER A 90 -2.25 -4.98 -6.93
C SER A 90 -1.27 -3.81 -6.89
N SER A 91 -0.03 -4.00 -7.32
CA SER A 91 0.97 -2.92 -7.38
C SER A 91 0.47 -1.77 -8.24
N GLU A 92 0.02 -2.07 -9.45
CA GLU A 92 -0.50 -1.06 -10.37
C GLU A 92 -1.76 -0.36 -9.87
N THR A 93 -2.68 -1.14 -9.31
CA THR A 93 -3.96 -0.63 -8.82
C THR A 93 -3.74 0.27 -7.62
N TYR A 94 -2.96 -0.18 -6.65
CA TYR A 94 -2.59 0.56 -5.44
C TYR A 94 -1.91 1.89 -5.76
N THR A 95 -1.01 1.91 -6.74
CA THR A 95 -0.29 3.13 -7.15
C THR A 95 -1.02 3.95 -8.21
N SER A 96 -2.23 3.54 -8.62
CA SER A 96 -3.02 4.16 -9.70
C SER A 96 -2.33 4.21 -11.07
N VAL A 97 -1.36 3.32 -11.32
CA VAL A 97 -0.63 3.24 -12.61
C VAL A 97 -1.52 2.62 -13.69
N GLY A 98 -2.05 1.42 -13.42
CA GLY A 98 -3.01 0.71 -14.26
C GLY A 98 -2.64 0.60 -15.75
N TYR A 99 -1.63 -0.21 -16.11
CA TYR A 99 -1.25 -0.40 -17.52
C TYR A 99 -2.37 -1.05 -18.36
N GLY A 100 -3.27 -1.80 -17.71
CA GLY A 100 -4.49 -2.31 -18.32
C GLY A 100 -4.34 -3.61 -19.10
N ASP A 101 -3.17 -4.24 -19.03
CA ASP A 101 -2.88 -5.58 -19.56
C ASP A 101 -3.43 -6.70 -18.65
N VAL A 102 -3.53 -6.44 -17.35
CA VAL A 102 -4.27 -7.27 -16.39
C VAL A 102 -5.45 -6.49 -15.83
N VAL A 103 -6.67 -7.02 -16.02
CA VAL A 103 -7.91 -6.36 -15.59
C VAL A 103 -8.76 -7.26 -14.70
N PRO A 104 -9.47 -6.71 -13.69
CA PRO A 104 -10.31 -7.49 -12.81
C PRO A 104 -11.66 -7.81 -13.47
N VAL A 105 -12.11 -9.05 -13.30
CA VAL A 105 -13.40 -9.53 -13.80
C VAL A 105 -14.33 -9.89 -12.65
N GLY A 106 -15.63 -9.77 -12.85
CA GLY A 106 -16.64 -10.13 -11.85
C GLY A 106 -16.67 -9.16 -10.66
N HIS A 107 -16.84 -9.70 -9.46
CA HIS A 107 -16.98 -8.90 -8.24
C HIS A 107 -15.66 -8.26 -7.79
N LEU A 108 -14.51 -8.73 -8.28
CA LEU A 108 -13.18 -8.19 -7.94
C LEU A 108 -12.98 -6.74 -8.41
N ARG A 109 -13.80 -6.27 -9.37
CA ARG A 109 -13.81 -4.87 -9.82
C ARG A 109 -14.05 -3.89 -8.66
N LEU A 110 -14.89 -4.27 -7.70
CA LEU A 110 -15.13 -3.47 -6.50
C LEU A 110 -13.86 -3.36 -5.64
N MET A 111 -13.17 -4.48 -5.45
CA MET A 111 -11.94 -4.52 -4.66
C MET A 111 -10.83 -3.69 -5.30
N ALA A 112 -10.67 -3.77 -6.63
CA ALA A 112 -9.71 -2.94 -7.36
C ALA A 112 -9.99 -1.44 -7.19
N GLY A 113 -11.26 -1.02 -7.28
CA GLY A 113 -11.62 0.39 -7.05
C GLY A 113 -11.33 0.85 -5.62
N ILE A 114 -11.59 0.01 -4.62
CA ILE A 114 -11.32 0.32 -3.20
C ILE A 114 -9.81 0.36 -2.92
N GLU A 115 -9.05 -0.58 -3.47
CA GLU A 115 -7.60 -0.60 -3.35
C GLU A 115 -6.97 0.66 -3.95
N ALA A 116 -7.38 1.06 -5.16
CA ALA A 116 -6.86 2.26 -5.80
C ALA A 116 -7.12 3.53 -4.96
N LEU A 117 -8.34 3.65 -4.40
CA LEU A 117 -8.67 4.76 -3.52
C LEU A 117 -7.83 4.74 -2.23
N ASN A 118 -7.74 3.58 -1.58
CA ASN A 118 -7.01 3.43 -0.32
C ASN A 118 -5.50 3.68 -0.52
N GLY A 119 -4.90 3.08 -1.55
CA GLY A 119 -3.49 3.26 -1.86
C GLY A 119 -3.12 4.71 -2.16
N LEU A 120 -3.96 5.42 -2.92
CA LEU A 120 -3.77 6.86 -3.16
C LEU A 120 -3.80 7.68 -1.87
N VAL A 121 -4.72 7.37 -0.95
CA VAL A 121 -4.81 8.03 0.37
C VAL A 121 -3.55 7.78 1.20
N LEU A 122 -3.08 6.53 1.29
CA LEU A 122 -1.90 6.17 2.07
C LEU A 122 -0.62 6.77 1.47
N ILE A 123 -0.48 6.80 0.14
CA ILE A 123 0.63 7.49 -0.55
C ILE A 123 0.59 8.99 -0.25
N GLY A 124 -0.60 9.62 -0.30
CA GLY A 124 -0.75 11.04 0.04
C GLY A 124 -0.39 11.36 1.50
N TRP A 125 -0.75 10.48 2.43
CA TRP A 125 -0.37 10.60 3.84
C TRP A 125 1.14 10.49 4.01
N SER A 126 1.77 9.53 3.33
CA SER A 126 3.22 9.35 3.30
C SER A 126 3.98 10.56 2.76
N ALA A 127 3.50 11.17 1.68
CA ALA A 127 4.08 12.40 1.14
C ALA A 127 4.01 13.55 2.16
N SER A 128 2.86 13.71 2.82
CA SER A 128 2.63 14.74 3.84
C SER A 128 3.54 14.54 5.05
N TYR A 129 3.68 13.30 5.53
CA TYR A 129 4.58 12.96 6.62
C TYR A 129 6.05 13.21 6.24
N THR A 130 6.47 12.79 5.04
CA THR A 130 7.83 12.99 4.55
C THR A 130 8.18 14.47 4.49
N PHE A 131 7.25 15.31 4.04
CA PHE A 131 7.42 16.78 4.05
C PHE A 131 7.65 17.32 5.46
N ILE A 132 6.85 16.89 6.44
CA ILE A 132 7.03 17.27 7.86
C ILE A 132 8.41 16.80 8.37
N ALA A 133 8.82 15.57 8.05
CA ALA A 133 10.13 15.05 8.44
C ALA A 133 11.29 15.86 7.82
N MET A 134 11.16 16.29 6.55
CA MET A 134 12.13 17.18 5.90
C MET A 134 12.23 18.53 6.63
N GLN A 135 11.10 19.14 6.97
CA GLN A 135 11.08 20.40 7.74
C GLN A 135 11.75 20.24 9.10
N GLN A 136 11.46 19.14 9.80
CA GLN A 136 12.01 18.86 11.13
C GLN A 136 13.53 18.61 11.09
N PHE A 137 14.03 17.83 10.13
CA PHE A 137 15.43 17.41 10.11
C PHE A 137 16.35 18.37 9.35
N TRP A 138 15.90 18.99 8.25
CA TRP A 138 16.73 19.95 7.51
C TRP A 138 16.65 21.38 8.06
N GLY A 139 15.52 21.78 8.63
CA GLY A 139 15.33 23.12 9.17
C GLY A 139 16.20 23.45 10.40
N GLY A 140 16.93 22.47 10.93
CA GLY A 140 17.80 22.62 12.11
C GLY A 140 19.28 22.89 11.82
N GLU A 141 19.74 22.90 10.57
CA GLU A 141 21.15 23.22 10.23
C GLU A 141 21.47 24.74 10.28
N ALA A 142 20.50 25.59 10.62
CA ALA A 142 20.72 27.01 10.89
C ALA A 142 20.82 27.28 12.39
N LYS A 143 21.97 26.97 13.00
CA LYS A 143 22.47 27.66 14.21
C LYS A 143 23.98 27.53 14.33
#